data_AF-A0A838TIH6-F1
#
_entry.id   AF-A0A838TIH6-F1
#
_cell.length_a   1.000
_cell.length_b   1.000
_cell.length_c   1.000
_cell.angle_alpha   90.00
_cell.angle_beta   90.00
_cell.angle_gamma   90.00
#
_symmetry.space_group_name_H-M   'P 1'
#
loop_
_entity.id
_entity.type
_entity.pdbx_description
1 polymer ?
#
loop_
_entity_poly.entity_id
_entity_poly.type
_entity_poly.pdbx_seq_one_letter_code
_entity_poly.pdbx_strand_id
1 'polypeptide(L)'
;MLEETAMSGDKNFDRSTLEHALAELGRRAFAAGRTVEIVVYGGSALLLTLNRQINTGDVDAVFEGNKDFIKKLAADIAEEFGWDENWLNDGVKGWLSSRDADPDVKALFKTYPAEDQPGLRVYTAKPEYLFAMKCRAMRVGGIETNSDIDDIKLLARAIGLKNSEAALTLVEKFYPQNMLQPKTRLGLEEIFSNLDIDRGDDEAAPSRSPP
;
A
#
# COMPACT_ATOMS: atom_id res chain seq x y z
N MET A 1 -21.27 16.64 -34.71
CA MET A 1 -20.00 17.00 -34.07
C MET A 1 -20.26 16.98 -32.58
N LEU A 2 -20.13 15.79 -31.98
CA LEU A 2 -20.37 15.57 -30.57
C LEU A 2 -19.03 15.74 -29.88
N GLU A 3 -18.98 16.64 -28.90
CA GLU A 3 -17.82 16.86 -28.06
C GLU A 3 -17.48 15.57 -27.31
N GLU A 4 -16.37 14.94 -27.69
CA GLU A 4 -15.65 13.98 -26.85
C GLU A 4 -15.32 14.67 -25.54
N THR A 5 -16.11 14.38 -24.52
CA THR A 5 -15.72 14.67 -23.15
C THR A 5 -14.63 13.67 -22.81
N ALA A 6 -13.38 14.05 -23.02
CA ALA A 6 -12.23 13.35 -22.49
C ALA A 6 -12.43 13.20 -20.97
N MET A 7 -12.77 12.00 -20.52
CA MET A 7 -12.81 11.67 -19.10
C MET A 7 -11.38 11.76 -18.56
N SER A 8 -11.14 12.81 -17.80
CA SER A 8 -9.90 13.07 -17.08
C SER A 8 -9.61 11.94 -16.09
N GLY A 9 -8.48 11.25 -16.26
CA GLY A 9 -7.56 10.76 -15.20
C GLY A 9 -8.12 10.24 -13.86
N ASP A 10 -9.26 9.55 -13.82
CA ASP A 10 -9.82 9.08 -12.56
C ASP A 10 -9.08 7.83 -12.05
N LYS A 11 -8.67 7.89 -10.78
CA LYS A 11 -8.04 6.78 -10.02
C LYS A 11 -8.95 5.55 -10.12
N ASN A 12 -8.52 4.52 -10.85
CA ASN A 12 -9.38 3.40 -11.25
C ASN A 12 -8.97 2.02 -10.71
N PHE A 13 -7.91 1.94 -9.91
CA PHE A 13 -7.53 0.67 -9.29
C PHE A 13 -8.24 0.49 -7.94
N ASP A 14 -9.41 -0.14 -8.00
CA ASP A 14 -9.97 -0.86 -6.85
C ASP A 14 -9.30 -2.24 -6.70
N ARG A 15 -9.68 -2.98 -5.65
CA ARG A 15 -9.08 -4.29 -5.36
C ARG A 15 -9.24 -5.28 -6.52
N SER A 16 -10.41 -5.30 -7.15
CA SER A 16 -10.73 -6.24 -8.23
C SER A 16 -9.90 -5.92 -9.46
N THR A 17 -9.80 -4.65 -9.84
CA THR A 17 -8.97 -4.19 -10.96
C THR A 17 -7.50 -4.50 -10.73
N LEU A 18 -7.00 -4.30 -9.50
CA LEU A 18 -5.62 -4.63 -9.14
C LEU A 18 -5.34 -6.14 -9.22
N GLU A 19 -6.20 -6.97 -8.62
CA GLU A 19 -6.05 -8.43 -8.69
C GLU A 19 -6.15 -8.94 -10.13
N HIS A 20 -7.00 -8.33 -10.97
CA HIS A 20 -7.09 -8.64 -12.39
C HIS A 20 -5.79 -8.31 -13.14
N ALA A 21 -5.23 -7.11 -12.93
CA ALA A 21 -3.99 -6.70 -13.57
C ALA A 21 -2.80 -7.58 -13.15
N LEU A 22 -2.71 -7.94 -11.87
CA LEU A 22 -1.69 -8.87 -11.37
C LEU A 22 -1.85 -10.28 -11.94
N ALA A 23 -3.09 -10.75 -12.09
CA ALA A 23 -3.37 -12.02 -12.75
C ALA A 23 -2.95 -11.99 -14.21
N GLU A 24 -3.21 -10.90 -14.93
CA GLU A 24 -2.81 -10.76 -16.33
C GLU A 24 -1.30 -10.71 -16.51
N LEU A 25 -0.61 -9.93 -15.68
CA LEU A 25 0.85 -9.89 -15.65
C LEU A 25 1.43 -11.29 -15.38
N GLY A 26 0.86 -12.03 -14.42
CA GLY A 26 1.25 -13.41 -14.13
C GLY A 26 1.03 -14.35 -15.31
N ARG A 27 -0.13 -14.29 -15.98
CA ARG A 27 -0.43 -15.12 -17.16
C ARG A 27 0.57 -14.86 -18.30
N ARG A 28 0.84 -13.59 -18.62
CA ARG A 28 1.78 -13.21 -19.68
C ARG A 28 3.22 -13.61 -19.36
N ALA A 29 3.64 -13.44 -18.11
CA ALA A 29 4.97 -13.86 -17.66
C ALA A 29 5.14 -15.39 -17.77
N PHE A 30 4.14 -16.15 -17.32
CA PHE A 30 4.15 -17.61 -17.43
C PHE A 30 4.15 -18.09 -18.89
N ALA A 31 3.32 -17.48 -19.76
CA ALA A 31 3.29 -17.79 -21.19
C ALA A 31 4.63 -17.51 -21.90
N ALA A 32 5.41 -16.55 -21.38
CA ALA A 32 6.77 -16.27 -21.82
C ALA A 32 7.83 -17.19 -21.19
N GLY A 33 7.43 -18.20 -20.42
CA GLY A 33 8.32 -19.14 -19.73
C GLY A 33 9.11 -18.52 -18.59
N ARG A 34 8.60 -17.46 -17.95
CA ARG A 34 9.28 -16.73 -16.87
C ARG A 34 8.46 -16.72 -15.59
N THR A 35 9.17 -16.80 -14.47
CA THR A 35 8.66 -16.41 -13.15
C THR A 35 9.31 -15.08 -12.78
N VAL A 36 8.49 -14.08 -12.47
CA VAL A 36 8.96 -12.78 -11.98
C VAL A 36 8.44 -12.50 -10.58
N GLU A 37 9.14 -11.65 -9.83
CA GLU A 37 8.76 -11.30 -8.47
C GLU A 37 8.68 -9.78 -8.32
N ILE A 38 7.60 -9.32 -7.67
CA ILE A 38 7.41 -7.91 -7.32
C ILE A 38 7.06 -7.78 -5.85
N VAL A 39 7.44 -6.66 -5.24
CA VAL A 39 7.02 -6.30 -3.88
C VAL A 39 6.16 -5.04 -3.98
N VAL A 40 4.90 -5.13 -3.57
CA VAL A 40 3.93 -4.04 -3.59
C VAL A 40 3.93 -3.28 -2.27
N TYR A 41 3.84 -1.96 -2.35
CA TYR A 41 3.86 -1.02 -1.25
C TYR A 41 2.69 -0.04 -1.32
N GLY A 42 2.68 0.95 -0.43
CA GLY A 42 1.77 2.10 -0.51
C GLY A 42 0.29 1.72 -0.38
N GLY A 43 -0.59 2.51 -1.00
CA GLY A 43 -2.04 2.29 -0.98
C GLY A 43 -2.45 0.94 -1.59
N SER A 44 -1.74 0.50 -2.64
CA SER A 44 -1.96 -0.81 -3.27
C SER A 44 -1.74 -1.97 -2.32
N ALA A 45 -0.71 -1.91 -1.46
CA ALA A 45 -0.50 -2.95 -0.45
C ALA A 45 -1.63 -2.97 0.60
N LEU A 46 -2.14 -1.81 1.01
CA LEU A 46 -3.27 -1.71 1.95
C LEU A 46 -4.59 -2.21 1.35
N LEU A 47 -4.79 -1.95 0.06
CA LEU A 47 -5.93 -2.45 -0.71
C LEU A 47 -5.94 -3.99 -0.73
N LEU A 48 -4.79 -4.61 -1.01
CA LEU A 48 -4.64 -6.07 -1.07
C LEU A 48 -4.73 -6.75 0.32
N THR A 49 -4.08 -6.16 1.34
CA THR A 49 -3.86 -6.84 2.63
C THR A 49 -4.86 -6.44 3.73
N LEU A 50 -5.38 -5.21 3.70
CA LEU A 50 -6.26 -4.67 4.75
C LEU A 50 -7.64 -4.25 4.22
N ASN A 51 -7.99 -4.58 2.97
CA ASN A 51 -9.26 -4.22 2.33
C ASN A 51 -9.57 -2.72 2.39
N ARG A 52 -8.54 -1.86 2.39
CA ARG A 52 -8.71 -0.42 2.40
C ARG A 52 -9.55 0.00 1.19
N GLN A 53 -10.74 0.54 1.43
CA GLN A 53 -11.63 1.01 0.38
C GLN A 53 -11.13 2.36 -0.15
N ILE A 54 -10.19 2.31 -1.09
CA ILE A 54 -9.65 3.46 -1.82
C ILE A 54 -9.49 3.08 -3.28
N ASN A 55 -9.58 4.08 -4.15
CA ASN A 55 -9.07 3.95 -5.49
C ASN A 55 -7.66 4.51 -5.55
N THR A 56 -6.71 3.70 -6.00
CA THR A 56 -5.36 4.19 -6.31
C THR A 56 -5.25 4.51 -7.80
N GLY A 57 -4.41 5.48 -8.14
CA GLY A 57 -4.10 5.78 -9.55
C GLY A 57 -3.11 4.77 -10.12
N ASP A 58 -2.28 4.21 -9.25
CA ASP A 58 -1.12 3.40 -9.60
C ASP A 58 -0.76 2.38 -8.51
N VAL A 59 0.16 1.48 -8.89
CA VAL A 59 0.70 0.40 -8.09
C VAL A 59 2.19 0.67 -7.89
N ASP A 60 2.52 1.12 -6.69
CA ASP A 60 3.89 1.27 -6.19
C ASP A 60 4.51 -0.11 -5.93
N ALA A 61 5.52 -0.48 -6.72
CA ALA A 61 6.19 -1.77 -6.59
C ALA A 61 7.73 -1.71 -6.77
N VAL A 62 8.42 -2.64 -6.13
CA VAL A 62 9.81 -2.98 -6.44
C VAL A 62 9.83 -4.23 -7.31
N PHE A 63 10.63 -4.21 -8.37
CA PHE A 63 10.86 -5.36 -9.24
C PHE A 63 12.13 -6.11 -8.82
N GLU A 64 11.98 -7.35 -8.36
CA GLU A 64 13.09 -8.22 -7.94
C GLU A 64 13.70 -8.91 -9.17
N GLY A 65 14.34 -8.10 -10.02
CA GLY A 65 14.87 -8.51 -11.33
C GLY A 65 13.85 -8.39 -12.46
N ASN A 66 14.26 -8.78 -13.69
CA ASN A 66 13.42 -8.75 -14.90
C ASN A 66 12.70 -7.40 -15.18
N LYS A 67 13.22 -6.27 -14.69
CA LYS A 67 12.55 -4.96 -14.72
C LYS A 67 12.03 -4.58 -16.11
N ASP A 68 12.86 -4.66 -17.15
CA ASP A 68 12.47 -4.25 -18.50
C ASP A 68 11.37 -5.16 -19.09
N PHE A 69 11.42 -6.45 -18.76
CA PHE A 69 10.39 -7.41 -19.15
C PHE A 69 9.06 -7.12 -18.44
N ILE A 70 9.09 -6.87 -17.12
CA ILE A 70 7.89 -6.53 -16.34
C ILE A 70 7.29 -5.21 -16.85
N LYS A 71 8.11 -4.17 -17.07
CA LYS A 71 7.65 -2.88 -17.58
C LYS A 71 7.05 -3.00 -18.97
N LYS A 72 7.63 -3.81 -19.85
CA LYS A 72 7.04 -4.08 -21.16
C LYS A 72 5.65 -4.71 -21.03
N LEU A 73 5.53 -5.79 -20.23
CA LEU A 73 4.23 -6.43 -20.02
C LEU A 73 3.20 -5.46 -19.41
N ALA A 74 3.62 -4.63 -18.46
CA ALA A 74 2.75 -3.63 -17.85
C ALA A 74 2.27 -2.58 -18.86
N ALA A 75 3.14 -2.12 -19.77
CA ALA A 75 2.77 -1.22 -20.85
C ALA A 75 1.80 -1.88 -21.84
N ASP A 76 2.06 -3.13 -22.26
CA ASP A 76 1.17 -3.89 -23.14
C ASP A 76 -0.23 -4.10 -22.50
N ILE A 77 -0.29 -4.28 -21.17
CA ILE A 77 -1.54 -4.34 -20.41
C ILE A 77 -2.21 -2.96 -20.39
N ALA A 78 -1.45 -1.90 -20.11
CA ALA A 78 -1.99 -0.54 -20.04
C ALA A 78 -2.67 -0.13 -21.36
N GLU A 79 -2.02 -0.41 -22.49
CA GLU A 79 -2.57 -0.14 -23.83
C GLU A 79 -3.88 -0.90 -24.07
N GLU A 80 -3.93 -2.19 -23.72
CA GLU A 80 -5.12 -3.03 -23.93
C GLU A 80 -6.33 -2.58 -23.10
N PHE A 81 -6.10 -2.12 -21.87
CA PHE A 81 -7.16 -1.69 -20.96
C PHE A 81 -7.40 -0.18 -20.95
N GLY A 82 -6.64 0.60 -21.73
CA GLY A 82 -6.73 2.07 -21.75
C GLY A 82 -6.33 2.71 -20.43
N TRP A 83 -5.38 2.12 -19.71
CA TRP A 83 -4.84 2.64 -18.44
C TRP A 83 -3.63 3.54 -18.67
N ASP A 84 -3.24 4.29 -17.63
CA ASP A 84 -1.96 5.00 -17.61
C ASP A 84 -0.81 4.00 -17.77
N GLU A 85 0.14 4.27 -18.66
CA GLU A 85 1.31 3.41 -18.89
C GLU A 85 2.17 3.20 -17.62
N ASN A 86 2.07 4.10 -16.64
CA ASN A 86 2.75 4.04 -15.35
C ASN A 86 1.89 3.44 -14.23
N TRP A 87 0.78 2.76 -14.54
CA TRP A 87 -0.07 2.10 -13.53
C TRP A 87 0.72 1.12 -12.64
N LEU A 88 1.84 0.57 -13.11
CA LEU A 88 2.79 -0.21 -12.32
C LEU A 88 4.16 0.47 -12.37
N ASN A 89 4.59 1.09 -11.27
CA ASN A 89 5.82 1.88 -11.24
C ASN A 89 6.71 1.58 -10.04
N ASP A 90 7.98 2.01 -10.13
CA ASP A 90 9.00 1.82 -9.09
C ASP A 90 9.37 3.10 -8.34
N GLY A 91 8.46 4.07 -8.30
CA GLY A 91 8.62 5.36 -7.60
C GLY A 91 8.82 5.23 -6.10
N VAL A 92 8.32 4.13 -5.51
CA VAL A 92 8.46 3.85 -4.08
C VAL A 92 9.91 3.69 -3.60
N LYS A 93 10.87 3.44 -4.48
CA LYS A 93 12.28 3.19 -4.13
C LYS A 93 12.92 4.31 -3.29
N GLY A 94 12.50 5.56 -3.46
CA GLY A 94 13.00 6.70 -2.65
C GLY A 94 12.54 6.67 -1.18
N TRP A 95 11.52 5.86 -0.88
CA TRP A 95 10.89 5.75 0.43
C TRP A 95 11.32 4.53 1.22
N LEU A 96 12.03 3.59 0.61
CA LEU A 96 12.45 2.35 1.27
C LEU A 96 13.48 2.62 2.37
N SER A 97 13.46 1.76 3.39
CA SER A 97 14.46 1.73 4.44
C SER A 97 15.64 0.83 4.06
N SER A 98 16.75 0.91 4.81
CA SER A 98 17.84 -0.07 4.66
C SER A 98 17.41 -1.49 5.01
N ARG A 99 16.33 -1.65 5.80
CA ARG A 99 15.75 -2.95 6.13
C ARG A 99 14.96 -3.56 4.98
N ASP A 100 14.76 -2.87 3.86
CA ASP A 100 14.06 -3.46 2.72
C ASP A 100 14.72 -4.75 2.21
N ALA A 101 16.04 -4.85 2.35
CA ALA A 101 16.80 -6.05 1.99
C ALA A 101 16.52 -7.27 2.90
N ASP A 102 15.87 -7.06 4.05
CA ASP A 102 15.48 -8.11 4.99
C ASP A 102 14.18 -8.79 4.48
N PRO A 103 14.22 -10.08 4.08
CA PRO A 103 13.02 -10.75 3.60
C PRO A 103 11.92 -10.84 4.68
N ASP A 104 12.27 -10.76 5.97
CA ASP A 104 11.29 -10.83 7.06
C ASP A 104 10.37 -9.61 7.12
N VAL A 105 10.69 -8.51 6.44
CA VAL A 105 9.81 -7.32 6.35
C VAL A 105 8.78 -7.42 5.23
N LYS A 106 8.81 -8.51 4.45
CA LYS A 106 7.92 -8.80 3.32
C LYS A 106 7.16 -10.09 3.57
N ALA A 107 6.02 -10.26 2.92
CA ALA A 107 5.24 -11.49 2.95
C ALA A 107 4.72 -11.80 1.55
N LEU A 108 4.75 -13.08 1.15
CA LEU A 108 4.10 -13.51 -0.09
C LEU A 108 2.60 -13.26 0.05
N PHE A 109 2.05 -12.45 -0.84
CA PHE A 109 0.61 -12.22 -0.92
C PHE A 109 -0.04 -13.31 -1.77
N LYS A 110 0.44 -13.49 -3.00
CA LYS A 110 -0.12 -14.48 -3.94
C LYS A 110 0.80 -14.77 -5.11
N THR A 111 0.74 -16.00 -5.61
CA THR A 111 1.35 -16.40 -6.89
C THR A 111 0.29 -16.47 -7.98
N TYR A 112 0.61 -15.95 -9.16
CA TYR A 112 -0.22 -15.93 -10.35
C TYR A 112 0.47 -16.62 -11.53
N PRO A 113 -0.27 -17.34 -12.39
CA PRO A 113 -1.67 -17.73 -12.20
C PRO A 113 -1.88 -18.72 -11.03
N ALA A 114 -0.89 -19.57 -10.73
CA ALA A 114 -0.95 -20.56 -9.66
C ALA A 114 0.45 -20.96 -9.16
N GLU A 115 0.53 -21.60 -7.99
CA GLU A 115 1.80 -22.02 -7.36
C GLU A 115 2.59 -23.05 -8.19
N ASP A 116 1.90 -23.95 -8.89
CA ASP A 116 2.49 -24.96 -9.77
C ASP A 116 2.84 -24.41 -11.16
N GLN A 117 2.36 -23.22 -11.50
CA GLN A 117 2.59 -22.53 -12.76
C GLN A 117 2.94 -21.05 -12.49
N PRO A 118 4.07 -20.77 -11.81
CA PRO A 118 4.35 -19.43 -11.32
C PRO A 118 4.83 -18.52 -12.45
N GLY A 119 4.01 -17.54 -12.83
CA GLY A 119 4.39 -16.45 -13.71
C GLY A 119 4.79 -15.18 -12.95
N LEU A 120 4.06 -14.87 -11.90
CA LEU A 120 4.29 -13.72 -11.02
C LEU A 120 4.12 -14.12 -9.56
N ARG A 121 5.09 -13.81 -8.72
CA ARG A 121 4.93 -13.82 -7.26
C ARG A 121 4.83 -12.39 -6.77
N VAL A 122 3.72 -12.10 -6.10
CA VAL A 122 3.46 -10.80 -5.51
C VAL A 122 3.73 -10.90 -4.03
N TYR A 123 4.69 -10.13 -3.56
CA TYR A 123 4.92 -9.88 -2.14
C TYR A 123 4.33 -8.53 -1.76
N THR A 124 4.05 -8.35 -0.48
CA THR A 124 3.72 -7.05 0.11
C THR A 124 4.64 -6.78 1.28
N ALA A 125 4.99 -5.51 1.51
CA ALA A 125 5.57 -5.14 2.80
C ALA A 125 4.61 -5.49 3.94
N LYS A 126 5.15 -6.00 5.05
CA LYS A 126 4.34 -6.29 6.24
C LYS A 126 3.75 -5.01 6.83
N PRO A 127 2.62 -5.09 7.57
CA PRO A 127 1.94 -3.92 8.12
C PRO A 127 2.86 -2.98 8.89
N GLU A 128 3.80 -3.50 9.69
CA GLU A 128 4.76 -2.71 10.45
C GLU A 128 5.64 -1.82 9.58
N TYR A 129 6.07 -2.34 8.43
CA TYR A 129 6.91 -1.61 7.51
C TYR A 129 6.10 -0.58 6.71
N LEU A 130 4.90 -0.95 6.27
CA LEU A 130 3.96 0.00 5.64
C LEU A 130 3.61 1.16 6.59
N PHE A 131 3.43 0.87 7.89
CA PHE A 131 3.19 1.89 8.91
C PHE A 131 4.36 2.87 8.99
N ALA A 132 5.58 2.36 9.09
CA ALA A 132 6.77 3.18 9.14
C ALA A 132 6.92 4.05 7.89
N MET A 133 6.67 3.48 6.70
CA MET A 133 6.70 4.19 5.42
C MET A 133 5.66 5.33 5.38
N LYS A 134 4.42 5.05 5.79
CA LYS A 134 3.34 6.06 5.84
C LYS A 134 3.68 7.19 6.82
N CYS A 135 4.22 6.88 7.99
CA CYS A 135 4.65 7.89 8.95
C CYS A 135 5.77 8.79 8.40
N ARG A 136 6.73 8.20 7.68
CA ARG A 136 7.81 8.96 7.02
C ARG A 136 7.28 9.85 5.89
N ALA A 137 6.33 9.35 5.11
CA ALA A 137 5.75 10.05 3.97
C ALA A 137 4.63 11.05 4.34
N MET A 138 4.19 11.03 5.61
CA MET A 138 3.07 11.84 6.09
C MET A 138 3.21 13.32 5.73
N ARG A 139 2.20 13.84 5.04
CA ARG A 139 2.09 15.25 4.66
C ARG A 139 1.34 16.04 5.73
N VAL A 140 1.70 17.31 5.89
CA VAL A 140 1.00 18.24 6.81
C VAL A 140 0.22 19.24 5.98
N GLY A 141 -1.10 19.28 6.17
CA GLY A 141 -2.02 20.15 5.46
C GLY A 141 -2.49 19.60 4.11
N GLY A 142 -3.80 19.66 3.86
CA GLY A 142 -4.45 19.27 2.61
C GLY A 142 -5.26 17.98 2.69
N ILE A 143 -5.94 17.62 1.59
CA ILE A 143 -6.80 16.42 1.51
C ILE A 143 -5.97 15.13 1.60
N GLU A 144 -4.76 15.11 1.04
CA GLU A 144 -3.85 13.97 1.12
C GLU A 144 -3.43 13.64 2.56
N THR A 145 -3.36 14.66 3.44
CA THR A 145 -3.09 14.46 4.87
C THR A 145 -4.16 13.60 5.53
N ASN A 146 -5.44 13.75 5.18
CA ASN A 146 -6.50 12.92 5.75
C ASN A 146 -6.36 11.46 5.32
N SER A 147 -6.03 11.21 4.04
CA SER A 147 -5.80 9.85 3.55
C SER A 147 -4.57 9.20 4.20
N ASP A 148 -3.47 9.94 4.37
CA ASP A 148 -2.27 9.45 5.04
C ASP A 148 -2.57 9.12 6.52
N ILE A 149 -3.32 9.98 7.21
CA ILE A 149 -3.74 9.75 8.60
C ILE A 149 -4.65 8.52 8.72
N ASP A 150 -5.62 8.35 7.84
CA ASP A 150 -6.53 7.19 7.85
C ASP A 150 -5.76 5.88 7.66
N ASP A 151 -4.79 5.86 6.75
CA ASP A 151 -3.93 4.70 6.51
C ASP A 151 -3.05 4.40 7.73
N ILE A 152 -2.48 5.44 8.37
CA ILE A 152 -1.72 5.31 9.63
C ILE A 152 -2.61 4.73 10.74
N LYS A 153 -3.84 5.23 10.90
CA LYS A 153 -4.80 4.71 11.90
C LYS A 153 -5.21 3.27 11.61
N LEU A 154 -5.45 2.93 10.34
CA LEU A 154 -5.77 1.57 9.90
C LEU A 154 -4.63 0.60 10.26
N LEU A 155 -3.40 0.96 9.90
CA LEU A 155 -2.20 0.18 10.18
C LEU A 155 -1.94 0.06 11.69
N ALA A 156 -2.06 1.16 12.45
CA ALA A 156 -1.91 1.15 13.90
C ALA A 156 -2.88 0.16 14.56
N ARG A 157 -4.14 0.13 14.12
CA ARG A 157 -5.14 -0.84 14.60
C ARG A 157 -4.78 -2.28 14.22
N ALA A 158 -4.36 -2.51 12.98
CA ALA A 158 -3.96 -3.84 12.50
C ALA A 158 -2.74 -4.41 13.24
N ILE A 159 -1.76 -3.55 13.58
CA ILE A 159 -0.55 -3.91 14.33
C ILE A 159 -0.84 -4.03 15.84
N GLY A 160 -1.88 -3.34 16.34
CA GLY A 160 -2.21 -3.29 17.76
C GLY A 160 -1.46 -2.20 18.55
N LEU A 161 -0.98 -1.15 17.88
CA LEU A 161 -0.32 -0.01 18.53
C LEU A 161 -1.31 0.73 19.45
N LYS A 162 -0.82 1.13 20.62
CA LYS A 162 -1.64 1.72 21.68
C LYS A 162 -1.37 3.20 21.93
N ASN A 163 -0.15 3.67 21.69
CA ASN A 163 0.25 5.05 21.96
C ASN A 163 1.33 5.50 20.98
N SER A 164 1.60 6.81 20.98
CA SER A 164 2.58 7.46 20.11
C SER A 164 4.02 6.98 20.39
N GLU A 165 4.37 6.64 21.63
CA GLU A 165 5.69 6.12 21.98
C GLU A 165 5.97 4.76 21.32
N ALA A 166 5.02 3.82 21.39
CA ALA A 166 5.12 2.53 20.70
C ALA A 166 5.17 2.70 19.17
N ALA A 167 4.41 3.65 18.64
CA ALA A 167 4.44 3.99 17.22
C ALA A 167 5.81 4.53 16.78
N LEU A 168 6.36 5.50 17.52
CA LEU A 168 7.69 6.06 17.26
C LEU A 168 8.77 4.99 17.34
N THR A 169 8.73 4.13 18.37
CA THR A 169 9.65 2.99 18.52
C THR A 169 9.59 2.07 17.31
N LEU A 170 8.39 1.83 16.75
CA LEU A 170 8.24 1.02 15.54
C LEU A 170 8.85 1.70 14.32
N VAL A 171 8.56 2.99 14.11
CA VAL A 171 9.10 3.76 12.97
C VAL A 171 10.63 3.77 13.01
N GLU A 172 11.23 3.94 14.20
CA GLU A 172 12.68 3.98 14.40
C GLU A 172 13.39 2.68 14.06
N LYS A 173 12.69 1.53 14.09
CA LYS A 173 13.24 0.25 13.63
C LYS A 173 13.54 0.24 12.13
N PHE A 174 12.90 1.10 11.34
CA PHE A 174 13.07 1.19 9.89
C PHE A 174 13.80 2.46 9.47
N TYR A 175 13.49 3.59 10.11
CA TYR A 175 14.06 4.90 9.79
C TYR A 175 14.69 5.52 11.05
N PRO A 176 16.03 5.58 11.14
CA PRO A 176 16.68 6.18 12.30
C PRO A 176 16.27 7.65 12.48
N GLN A 177 16.36 8.16 13.71
CA GLN A 177 15.78 9.45 14.09
C GLN A 177 16.21 10.63 13.19
N ASN A 178 17.43 10.62 12.66
CA ASN A 178 17.92 11.66 11.76
C ASN A 178 17.22 11.69 10.38
N MET A 179 16.47 10.64 10.03
CA MET A 179 15.63 10.58 8.83
C MET A 179 14.17 10.99 9.10
N LEU A 180 13.75 11.12 10.37
CA LEU A 180 12.40 11.51 10.73
C LEU A 180 12.30 13.02 10.86
N GLN A 181 11.35 13.60 10.14
CA GLN A 181 11.08 15.03 10.27
C GLN A 181 10.38 15.29 11.61
N PRO A 182 10.64 16.41 12.31
CA PRO A 182 9.96 16.75 13.57
C PRO A 182 8.43 16.68 13.46
N LYS A 183 7.89 17.01 12.29
CA LYS A 183 6.46 16.93 11.98
C LYS A 183 5.88 15.52 12.09
N THR A 184 6.67 14.47 11.81
CA THR A 184 6.23 13.07 11.92
C THR A 184 5.96 12.73 13.37
N ARG A 185 6.81 13.20 14.29
CA ARG A 185 6.63 12.99 15.73
C ARG A 185 5.36 13.66 16.24
N LEU A 186 5.20 14.95 15.94
CA LEU A 186 4.01 15.71 16.35
C LEU A 186 2.72 15.12 15.76
N GLY A 187 2.72 14.74 14.49
CA GLY A 187 1.56 14.11 13.86
C GLY A 187 1.21 12.77 14.50
N LEU A 188 2.19 11.96 14.90
CA LEU A 188 1.91 10.71 15.63
C LEU A 188 1.34 10.97 17.02
N GLU A 189 1.84 11.97 17.76
CA GLU A 189 1.27 12.37 19.05
C GLU A 189 -0.20 12.79 18.90
N GLU A 190 -0.52 13.59 17.88
CA GLU A 190 -1.90 14.03 17.58
C GLU A 190 -2.81 12.87 17.19
N ILE A 191 -2.36 12.00 16.28
CA ILE A 191 -3.14 10.84 15.81
C ILE A 191 -3.50 9.92 16.99
N PHE A 192 -2.53 9.63 17.87
CA PHE A 192 -2.73 8.71 18.99
C PHE A 192 -3.52 9.34 20.14
N SER A 193 -3.39 10.66 20.37
CA SER A 193 -4.26 11.36 21.34
C SER A 193 -5.74 11.27 20.94
N ASN A 194 -6.04 11.28 19.63
CA ASN A 194 -7.40 11.15 19.12
C ASN A 194 -7.88 9.69 19.03
N LEU A 195 -6.98 8.72 18.85
CA LEU A 195 -7.33 7.29 18.86
C LEU A 195 -7.80 6.80 20.23
N ASP A 196 -7.28 7.38 21.31
CA ASP A 196 -7.71 7.06 22.67
C ASP A 196 -9.12 7.62 22.97
N ILE A 197 -9.53 8.70 22.29
CA ILE A 197 -10.89 9.25 22.37
C ILE A 197 -11.90 8.34 21.67
N ASP A 198 -11.61 7.87 20.44
CA ASP A 198 -12.51 6.96 19.70
C ASP A 198 -12.78 5.64 20.44
N ARG A 199 -11.83 5.13 21.25
CA ARG A 199 -12.04 3.93 22.07
C ARG A 199 -12.97 4.16 23.26
N GLY A 200 -13.06 5.40 23.76
CA GLY A 200 -13.95 5.77 24.86
C GLY A 200 -15.43 5.79 24.46
N ASP A 201 -15.73 6.02 23.18
CA ASP A 201 -17.09 6.09 22.65
C ASP A 201 -17.66 4.70 22.27
N ASP A 202 -16.81 3.73 21.92
CA ASP A 202 -17.24 2.34 21.64
C ASP A 202 -17.63 1.54 22.90
N GLU A 203 -17.23 1.97 24.11
CA GLU A 203 -17.64 1.36 25.38
C GLU A 203 -18.99 1.87 25.92
N ALA A 204 -19.59 2.89 25.29
CA ALA A 204 -20.84 3.50 25.74
C ALA A 204 -22.08 2.98 24.98
N ALA A 205 -22.23 1.66 24.81
CA ALA A 205 -23.51 1.06 24.42
C ALA A 205 -24.40 0.86 25.66
N PRO A 206 -25.60 1.46 25.75
CA PRO A 206 -26.45 1.30 26.93
C PRO A 206 -27.01 -0.12 26.99
N SER A 207 -26.67 -0.82 28.07
CA SER A 207 -27.38 -2.00 28.55
C SER A 207 -28.87 -1.71 28.62
N ARG A 208 -29.63 -2.28 27.66
CA ARG A 208 -31.07 -2.48 27.82
C ARG A 208 -31.29 -3.97 28.04
N SER A 209 -31.43 -4.36 29.30
CA SER A 209 -32.10 -5.61 29.67
C SER A 209 -33.58 -5.33 29.93
N PRO A 210 -34.51 -6.12 29.38
CA PRO A 210 -35.94 -6.01 29.65
C PRO A 210 -36.30 -6.75 30.96
N PRO A 211 -37.43 -6.40 31.58
CA PRO A 211 -38.71 -6.99 31.18
C PRO A 211 -39.81 -5.97 30.84
#